data_AF-A0A7S3CN39-F1
#
_entry.id   AF-A0A7S3CN39-F1
#
_cell.length_a   1.000
_cell.length_b   1.000
_cell.length_c   1.000
_cell.angle_alpha   90.00
_cell.angle_beta   90.00
_cell.angle_gamma   90.00
#
_symmetry.space_group_name_H-M   'P 1'
#
loop_
_entity.id
_entity.type
_entity.pdbx_description
1 polymer ?
#
loop_
_entity_poly.entity_id
_entity_poly.type
_entity_poly.pdbx_seq_one_letter_code
_entity_poly.pdbx_strand_id
1 'polypeptide(L)'
;NIPQYADLSNQQVMDHLQHQNPNEMQYQQEDEQGEEDEQEVERQWLWAFPQIEGVPPSPRGGHSATLTGASLVIFGGHYYEGQENGFKYLNDTYVLDVNSSRWIKPKISGTP
;
A
#
# COMPACT_ATOMS: atom_id res chain seq x y z
N ASN A 1 6.64 37.79 -47.81
CA ASN A 1 7.37 36.51 -47.91
C ASN A 1 6.67 35.46 -47.08
N ILE A 2 5.83 34.66 -47.71
CA ILE A 2 5.17 33.50 -47.10
C ILE A 2 6.21 32.34 -47.13
N PRO A 3 6.41 31.55 -46.05
CA PRO A 3 7.43 30.51 -46.04
C PRO A 3 7.05 29.33 -46.95
N GLN A 4 8.04 28.79 -47.67
CA GLN A 4 7.97 27.74 -48.71
C GLN A 4 7.41 26.36 -48.25
N TYR A 5 6.88 26.24 -47.03
CA TYR A 5 6.50 24.96 -46.42
C TYR A 5 5.00 24.82 -46.13
N ALA A 6 4.18 25.76 -46.61
CA ALA A 6 2.75 25.79 -46.31
C ALA A 6 1.94 24.63 -46.95
N ASP A 7 2.47 23.98 -47.99
CA ASP A 7 1.76 22.95 -48.78
C ASP A 7 2.35 21.53 -48.66
N LEU A 8 3.33 21.30 -47.78
CA LEU A 8 3.87 19.95 -47.58
C LEU A 8 3.12 19.22 -46.47
N SER A 9 2.85 17.92 -46.69
CA SER A 9 2.31 17.07 -45.63
C SER A 9 3.35 16.86 -44.53
N ASN A 10 2.89 16.64 -43.30
CA ASN A 10 3.76 16.43 -42.15
C ASN A 10 4.79 15.32 -42.38
N GLN A 11 4.43 14.27 -43.12
CA GLN A 11 5.36 13.17 -43.44
C GLN A 11 6.54 13.64 -44.30
N GLN A 12 6.28 14.50 -45.29
CA GLN A 12 7.32 15.02 -46.18
C GLN A 12 8.25 16.01 -45.47
N VAL A 13 7.75 16.69 -44.44
CA VAL A 13 8.57 17.55 -43.57
C VAL A 13 9.48 16.70 -42.68
N MET A 14 8.98 15.58 -42.14
CA MET A 14 9.76 14.67 -41.29
C MET A 14 10.84 13.93 -42.07
N ASP A 15 10.55 13.45 -43.28
CA ASP A 15 11.53 12.77 -44.13
C ASP A 15 12.69 13.71 -44.51
N HIS A 16 12.41 15.01 -44.68
CA HIS A 16 13.44 16.02 -44.99
C HIS A 16 14.32 16.38 -43.79
N LEU A 17 13.80 16.24 -42.56
CA LEU A 17 14.54 16.47 -41.32
C LEU A 17 15.46 15.29 -40.96
N GLN A 18 15.06 14.05 -41.27
CA GLN A 18 15.86 12.85 -41.00
C GLN A 18 17.16 12.79 -41.83
N HIS A 19 17.14 13.27 -43.07
CA HIS A 19 18.32 13.22 -43.94
C HIS A 19 19.38 14.30 -43.65
N GLN A 20 19.15 15.19 -42.68
CA GLN A 20 20.07 16.29 -42.35
C GLN A 20 20.87 16.09 -41.06
N ASN A 21 20.67 14.99 -40.32
CA ASN A 21 21.31 14.81 -39.02
C ASN A 21 22.26 13.59 -39.01
N PRO A 22 23.56 13.76 -39.28
CA PRO A 22 24.52 12.65 -39.34
C PRO A 22 24.83 11.99 -37.98
N ASN A 23 24.20 12.45 -36.89
CA ASN A 23 24.38 11.92 -35.54
C ASN A 23 23.35 10.83 -35.16
N GLU A 24 22.39 10.49 -36.01
CA GLU A 24 21.35 9.48 -35.68
C GLU A 24 21.90 8.05 -35.54
N MET A 25 23.05 7.71 -36.16
CA MET A 25 23.64 6.36 -36.03
C MET A 25 24.34 6.11 -34.69
N GLN A 26 24.52 7.13 -33.84
CA GLN A 26 25.10 6.94 -32.50
C GLN A 26 24.06 6.63 -31.43
N TYR A 27 22.81 7.08 -31.61
CA TYR A 27 21.73 6.85 -30.64
C TYR A 27 21.14 5.45 -30.71
N GLN A 28 21.43 4.66 -31.75
CA GLN A 28 20.88 3.31 -31.89
C GLN A 28 21.73 2.20 -31.24
N GLN A 29 22.88 2.53 -30.64
CA GLN A 29 23.79 1.52 -30.04
C GLN A 29 23.80 1.49 -28.51
N GLU A 30 23.16 2.45 -27.83
CA GLU A 30 23.15 2.50 -26.35
C GLU A 30 21.88 1.90 -25.72
N ASP A 31 20.84 1.59 -26.51
CA ASP A 31 19.55 1.12 -26.00
C ASP A 31 19.41 -0.42 -25.93
N GLU A 32 20.40 -1.20 -26.40
CA GLU A 32 20.32 -2.68 -26.45
C GLU A 32 20.89 -3.41 -25.20
N GLN A 33 21.37 -2.69 -24.18
CA GLN A 33 21.88 -3.31 -22.94
C GLN A 33 21.26 -2.66 -21.70
N GLY A 34 19.99 -2.98 -21.46
CA GLY A 34 19.30 -2.54 -20.25
C GLY A 34 17.87 -3.05 -20.07
N GLU A 35 17.42 -4.07 -20.81
CA GLU A 35 16.23 -4.83 -20.41
C GLU A 35 16.67 -5.88 -19.38
N GLU A 36 17.04 -5.43 -18.17
CA GLU A 36 16.91 -6.31 -17.02
C GLU A 36 15.41 -6.52 -16.85
N ASP A 37 14.93 -7.71 -17.22
CA ASP A 37 13.59 -8.20 -16.88
C ASP A 37 13.38 -7.96 -15.37
N GLU A 38 12.77 -6.83 -15.01
CA GLU A 38 12.18 -6.60 -13.71
C GLU A 38 11.00 -7.59 -13.62
N GLN A 39 11.32 -8.85 -13.31
CA GLN A 39 10.31 -9.85 -13.00
C GLN A 39 9.54 -9.31 -11.80
N GLU A 40 8.37 -8.74 -12.09
CA GLU A 40 7.44 -8.24 -11.10
C GLU A 40 7.03 -9.44 -10.24
N VAL A 41 7.75 -9.65 -9.13
CA VAL A 41 7.50 -10.77 -8.23
C VAL A 41 6.11 -10.56 -7.65
N GLU A 42 5.14 -11.32 -8.17
CA GLU A 42 3.77 -11.26 -7.68
C GLU A 42 3.76 -11.48 -6.16
N ARG A 43 3.21 -10.51 -5.43
CA ARG A 43 3.10 -10.61 -3.97
C ARG A 43 2.10 -11.72 -3.63
N GLN A 44 2.58 -12.75 -2.95
CA GLN A 44 1.73 -13.82 -2.45
C GLN A 44 1.14 -13.42 -1.09
N TRP A 45 -0.19 -13.50 -0.98
CA TRP A 45 -0.90 -13.29 0.27
C TRP A 45 -1.21 -14.66 0.89
N LEU A 46 -0.64 -14.93 2.06
CA LEU A 46 -0.87 -16.16 2.80
C LEU A 46 -1.53 -15.85 4.14
N TRP A 47 -2.50 -16.70 4.50
CA TRP A 47 -3.05 -16.71 5.85
C TRP A 47 -2.02 -17.30 6.81
N ALA A 48 -1.88 -16.67 7.97
CA ALA A 48 -1.00 -17.13 9.03
C ALA A 48 -1.76 -17.20 10.37
N PHE A 49 -1.34 -18.15 11.21
CA PHE A 49 -1.74 -18.26 12.60
C PHE A 49 -0.54 -17.92 13.49
N PRO A 50 -0.23 -16.63 13.69
CA PRO A 50 0.93 -16.22 14.48
C PRO A 50 0.79 -16.70 15.92
N GLN A 51 1.91 -17.13 16.51
CA GLN A 51 1.98 -17.35 17.95
C GLN A 51 2.08 -15.99 18.63
N ILE A 52 1.07 -15.64 19.42
CA ILE A 52 0.99 -14.35 20.11
C ILE A 52 0.86 -14.61 21.61
N GLU A 53 1.73 -13.97 22.39
CA GLU A 53 1.76 -14.07 23.85
C GLU A 53 0.82 -13.06 24.53
N GLY A 54 0.63 -13.21 25.84
CA GLY A 54 -0.20 -12.32 26.65
C GLY A 54 -1.69 -12.67 26.59
N VAL A 55 -2.52 -11.81 27.19
CA VAL A 55 -3.97 -12.04 27.28
C VAL A 55 -4.67 -11.23 26.17
N PRO A 56 -5.24 -11.88 25.14
CA PRO A 56 -5.91 -11.18 24.06
C PRO A 56 -7.23 -10.52 24.54
N PRO A 57 -7.78 -9.56 23.77
CA PRO A 57 -9.16 -9.13 23.96
C PRO A 57 -10.12 -10.31 23.82
N SER A 58 -11.26 -10.25 24.51
CA SER A 58 -12.38 -11.18 24.27
C SER A 58 -12.86 -11.10 22.80
N PRO A 59 -13.45 -12.18 22.26
CA PRO A 59 -14.14 -12.12 20.96
C PRO A 59 -15.12 -10.96 20.92
N ARG A 60 -15.07 -10.15 19.85
CA ARG A 60 -15.82 -8.90 19.72
C ARG A 60 -16.02 -8.50 18.26
N GLY A 61 -17.16 -7.91 17.95
CA GLY A 61 -17.46 -7.24 16.69
C GLY A 61 -17.43 -5.72 16.82
N GLY A 62 -17.31 -5.00 15.69
CA GLY A 62 -17.44 -3.54 15.63
C GLY A 62 -16.43 -2.74 16.47
N HIS A 63 -15.26 -3.30 16.76
CA HIS A 63 -14.16 -2.58 17.41
C HIS A 63 -13.40 -1.71 16.38
N SER A 64 -12.70 -0.68 16.85
CA SER A 64 -11.70 0.00 16.04
C SER A 64 -10.34 -0.69 16.18
N ALA A 65 -9.56 -0.67 15.10
CA ALA A 65 -8.19 -1.15 15.07
C ALA A 65 -7.32 -0.13 14.36
N THR A 66 -6.22 0.31 14.99
CA THR A 66 -5.32 1.31 14.41
C THR A 66 -3.88 0.93 14.70
N LEU A 67 -3.08 0.79 13.64
CA LEU A 67 -1.65 0.57 13.75
C LEU A 67 -0.92 1.90 13.87
N THR A 68 -0.09 2.06 14.89
CA THR A 68 0.82 3.18 15.07
C THR A 68 2.20 2.67 15.49
N GLY A 69 3.22 2.92 14.66
CA GLY A 69 4.52 2.27 14.82
C GLY A 69 4.38 0.75 14.84
N ALA A 70 4.85 0.12 15.91
CA ALA A 70 4.72 -1.33 16.15
C ALA A 70 3.56 -1.68 17.11
N SER A 71 2.62 -0.78 17.34
CA SER A 71 1.49 -0.98 18.25
C SER A 71 0.18 -0.99 17.48
N LEU A 72 -0.47 -2.15 17.41
CA LEU A 72 -1.85 -2.27 16.95
C LEU A 72 -2.79 -2.03 18.13
N VAL A 73 -3.42 -0.87 18.16
CA VAL A 73 -4.36 -0.45 19.20
C VAL A 73 -5.76 -0.91 18.83
N ILE A 74 -6.41 -1.64 19.74
CA ILE A 74 -7.80 -2.10 19.65
C ILE A 74 -8.61 -1.38 20.72
N PHE A 75 -9.72 -0.75 20.35
CA PHE A 75 -10.61 -0.08 21.29
C PHE A 75 -12.06 -0.50 21.12
N GLY A 76 -12.71 -0.79 22.26
CA GLY A 76 -14.14 -1.04 22.36
C GLY A 76 -14.62 -2.26 21.58
N GLY A 77 -15.74 -2.11 20.88
CA GLY A 77 -16.47 -3.18 20.21
C GLY A 77 -17.63 -3.71 21.06
N HIS A 78 -18.21 -4.83 20.65
CA HIS A 78 -19.34 -5.45 21.34
C HIS A 78 -19.34 -6.98 21.18
N TYR A 79 -20.03 -7.66 22.08
CA TYR A 79 -20.36 -9.08 21.94
C TYR A 79 -21.80 -9.35 22.39
N TYR A 80 -22.39 -10.45 21.92
CA TYR A 80 -23.73 -10.86 22.31
C TYR A 80 -23.68 -11.62 23.65
N GLU A 81 -24.32 -11.09 24.68
CA GLU A 81 -24.35 -11.65 26.05
C GLU A 81 -25.59 -12.55 26.28
N GLY A 82 -26.45 -12.74 25.27
CA GLY A 82 -27.59 -13.64 25.31
C GLY A 82 -28.92 -12.96 25.00
N GLN A 83 -30.01 -13.74 24.99
CA GLN A 83 -31.33 -13.25 24.60
C GLN A 83 -31.90 -12.21 25.58
N GLU A 84 -31.62 -12.37 26.88
CA GLU A 84 -32.11 -11.48 27.92
C GLU A 84 -31.32 -10.17 27.98
N ASN A 85 -29.99 -10.24 27.79
CA ASN A 85 -29.09 -9.10 27.95
C ASN A 85 -28.75 -8.39 26.63
N GLY A 86 -28.96 -9.05 25.48
CA GLY A 86 -28.64 -8.49 24.17
C GLY A 86 -27.14 -8.30 23.95
N PHE A 87 -26.77 -7.19 23.30
CA PHE A 87 -25.37 -6.83 23.04
C PHE A 87 -24.77 -6.04 24.20
N LYS A 88 -23.56 -6.45 24.60
CA LYS A 88 -22.74 -5.70 25.54
C LYS A 88 -21.65 -4.96 24.80
N TYR A 89 -21.62 -3.64 25.02
CA TYR A 89 -20.63 -2.74 24.44
C TYR A 89 -19.44 -2.58 25.38
N LEU A 90 -18.26 -2.51 24.78
CA LEU A 90 -16.98 -2.46 25.46
C LEU A 90 -16.36 -1.07 25.29
N ASN A 91 -15.64 -0.63 26.32
CA ASN A 91 -14.86 0.61 26.33
C ASN A 91 -13.41 0.35 26.78
N ASP A 92 -12.95 -0.90 26.70
CA ASP A 92 -11.60 -1.30 27.05
C ASP A 92 -10.64 -1.11 25.87
N THR A 93 -9.36 -0.92 26.19
CA THR A 93 -8.26 -0.79 25.23
C THR A 93 -7.34 -1.97 25.36
N TYR A 94 -6.93 -2.54 24.22
CA TYR A 94 -5.89 -3.54 24.10
C TYR A 94 -4.84 -3.07 23.09
N VAL A 95 -3.59 -3.49 23.29
CA VAL A 95 -2.50 -3.21 22.35
C VAL A 95 -1.81 -4.52 22.03
N LEU A 96 -1.64 -4.82 20.74
CA LEU A 96 -0.72 -5.83 20.27
C LEU A 96 0.58 -5.14 19.87
N ASP A 97 1.66 -5.45 20.58
CA ASP A 97 3.00 -5.12 20.13
C ASP A 97 3.40 -6.14 19.05
N VAL A 98 3.52 -5.69 17.80
CA VAL A 98 3.78 -6.57 16.65
C VAL A 98 5.24 -7.01 16.55
N ASN A 99 6.17 -6.32 17.20
CA ASN A 99 7.58 -6.71 17.20
C ASN A 99 7.81 -7.88 18.14
N SER A 100 7.17 -7.84 19.31
CA SER A 100 7.26 -8.89 20.33
C SER A 100 6.14 -9.93 20.24
N SER A 101 5.19 -9.75 19.33
CA SER A 101 3.98 -10.59 19.21
C SER A 101 3.30 -10.80 20.56
N ARG A 102 2.99 -9.70 21.28
CA ARG A 102 2.45 -9.78 22.64
C ARG A 102 1.29 -8.81 22.86
N TRP A 103 0.21 -9.34 23.44
CA TRP A 103 -0.91 -8.55 23.92
C TRP A 103 -0.61 -7.86 25.26
N ILE A 104 -1.01 -6.60 25.34
CA ILE A 104 -0.89 -5.75 26.52
C ILE A 104 -2.26 -5.14 26.79
N LYS A 105 -2.70 -5.21 28.06
CA LYS A 105 -3.85 -4.46 28.55
C LYS A 105 -3.34 -3.21 29.27
N PRO A 106 -3.24 -2.04 28.59
CA PRO A 106 -2.71 -0.84 29.21
C PRO A 106 -3.62 -0.34 30.33
N LYS A 107 -3.01 0.29 31.34
CA LYS A 107 -3.75 1.09 32.32
C LYS A 107 -4.08 2.43 31.67
N ILE A 108 -5.35 2.68 31.44
CA ILE A 108 -5.85 3.93 30.86
C ILE A 108 -6.30 4.86 31.99
N SER A 109 -5.94 6.13 31.91
CA SER A 109 -6.34 7.18 32.85
C SER A 109 -6.59 8.49 32.12
N GLY A 110 -7.49 9.30 32.65
CA GLY A 110 -7.89 10.60 32.10
C GLY A 110 -9.36 10.86 32.37
N THR A 111 -9.76 12.13 32.30
CA THR A 111 -11.16 12.55 32.26
C THR A 111 -11.38 13.30 30.95
N PRO A 112 -12.53 13.13 30.27
CA PRO A 112 -12.87 13.91 29.09
C PRO A 112 -12.77 15.42 29.32
#